data_AF-A0A955WCN1-F1
#
_entry.id   AF-A0A955WCN1-F1
#
_cell.length_a   1.000
_cell.length_b   1.000
_cell.length_c   1.000
_cell.angle_alpha   90.00
_cell.angle_beta   90.00
_cell.angle_gamma   90.00
#
_symmetry.space_group_name_H-M   'P 1'
#
loop_
_entity.id
_entity.type
_entity.pdbx_description
1 polymer ?
#
loop_
_entity_poly.entity_id
_entity_poly.type
_entity_poly.pdbx_seq_one_letter_code
_entity_poly.pdbx_strand_id
1 'polypeptide(L)'
;MLSLSRQVLLAARDLPSRDDPTREAAAVAIDGLLRSASPRDIAELAAQARVSFAQIVFPQSVGSHRHMDPALLDAFPAPQRLAVAALLSTHRNGYVREVALHVLTDSGQPWVLPFMLLRCDDIVASLRASATAAVQRSLHPRYADALASSLGLLAQLAERQRGGGGSVVPSVRSFLAEPPQRPALLRASHDADPRVRRLAYALRLAQPVGESPLEVLSAALGDPAIGVHTWAARTAISGATSESDQRA
;
A
#
# COMPACT_ATOMS: atom_id res chain seq x y z
N MET A 1 -11.41 -14.94 14.94
CA MET A 1 -10.54 -13.76 15.15
C MET A 1 -11.16 -12.55 14.46
N LEU A 2 -11.05 -11.34 15.02
CA LEU A 2 -11.51 -10.12 14.37
C LEU A 2 -10.58 -9.77 13.19
N SER A 3 -11.10 -9.16 12.12
CA SER A 3 -10.25 -8.63 11.04
C SER A 3 -9.31 -7.54 11.57
N LEU A 4 -8.14 -7.36 10.94
CA LEU A 4 -7.18 -6.31 11.33
C LEU A 4 -7.86 -4.94 11.41
N SER A 5 -8.62 -4.57 10.39
CA SER A 5 -9.33 -3.30 10.33
C SER A 5 -10.24 -3.09 11.54
N ARG A 6 -10.96 -4.15 11.98
CA ARG A 6 -11.83 -4.07 13.17
C ARG A 6 -11.02 -3.93 14.46
N GLN A 7 -9.88 -4.61 14.58
CA GLN A 7 -9.00 -4.49 15.75
C GLN A 7 -8.42 -3.06 15.85
N VAL A 8 -7.91 -2.52 14.74
CA VAL A 8 -7.40 -1.14 14.67
C VAL A 8 -8.50 -0.14 15.04
N LEU A 9 -9.71 -0.31 14.50
CA LEU A 9 -10.84 0.59 14.80
C LEU A 9 -11.28 0.52 16.27
N LEU A 10 -11.17 -0.65 16.91
CA LEU A 10 -11.47 -0.79 18.33
C LEU A 10 -10.43 -0.07 19.19
N ALA A 11 -9.14 -0.30 18.94
CA ALA A 11 -8.07 0.39 19.66
C ALA A 11 -8.14 1.92 19.47
N ALA A 12 -8.53 2.38 18.27
CA ALA A 12 -8.58 3.80 17.97
C ALA A 12 -9.66 4.59 18.73
N ARG A 13 -10.64 3.91 19.35
CA ARG A 13 -11.66 4.53 20.22
C ARG A 13 -11.05 5.23 21.43
N ASP A 14 -9.91 4.73 21.88
CA ASP A 14 -9.28 5.15 23.12
C ASP A 14 -8.22 6.25 22.88
N LEU A 15 -7.89 6.56 21.62
CA LEU A 15 -6.95 7.64 21.27
C LEU A 15 -7.36 9.04 21.78
N PRO A 16 -8.65 9.42 21.81
CA PRO A 16 -9.08 10.71 22.37
C PRO A 16 -9.10 10.74 23.90
N SER A 17 -8.80 9.63 24.59
CA SER A 17 -8.81 9.58 26.05
C SER A 17 -7.89 10.64 26.65
N ARG A 18 -8.37 11.29 27.73
CA ARG A 18 -7.55 12.20 28.55
C ARG A 18 -6.65 11.43 29.52
N ASP A 19 -6.92 10.15 29.72
CA ASP A 19 -6.10 9.26 30.53
C ASP A 19 -4.89 8.79 29.71
N ASP A 20 -3.71 9.21 30.14
CA ASP A 20 -2.46 9.00 29.41
C ASP A 20 -2.12 7.52 29.21
N PRO A 21 -2.24 6.63 30.24
CA PRO A 21 -2.00 5.20 30.08
C PRO A 21 -2.94 4.52 29.08
N THR A 22 -4.23 4.85 29.10
CA THR A 22 -5.22 4.30 28.16
C THR A 22 -4.90 4.70 26.72
N ARG A 23 -4.59 5.98 26.51
CA ARG A 23 -4.23 6.51 25.19
C ARG A 23 -2.91 5.92 24.68
N GLU A 24 -1.91 5.78 25.54
CA GLU A 24 -0.62 5.18 25.20
C GLU A 24 -0.78 3.70 24.81
N ALA A 25 -1.52 2.92 25.60
CA ALA A 25 -1.79 1.51 25.30
C ALA A 25 -2.49 1.34 23.94
N ALA A 26 -3.46 2.21 23.64
CA ALA A 26 -4.13 2.23 22.34
C ALA A 26 -3.16 2.52 21.19
N ALA A 27 -2.27 3.51 21.36
CA ALA A 27 -1.30 3.88 20.34
C ALA A 27 -0.25 2.78 20.12
N VAL A 28 0.19 2.09 21.17
CA VAL A 28 1.07 0.91 21.09
C VAL A 28 0.37 -0.24 20.34
N ALA A 29 -0.90 -0.52 20.65
CA ALA A 29 -1.66 -1.55 19.97
C ALA A 29 -1.80 -1.25 18.46
N ILE A 30 -2.11 0.01 18.11
CA ILE A 30 -2.21 0.45 16.71
C ILE A 30 -0.87 0.32 16.00
N ASP A 31 0.25 0.71 16.61
CA ASP A 31 1.58 0.57 16.02
C ASP A 31 1.92 -0.89 15.70
N GLY A 32 1.70 -1.80 16.64
CA GLY A 32 1.92 -3.24 16.42
C GLY A 32 1.05 -3.79 15.28
N LEU A 33 -0.25 -3.45 15.27
CA LEU A 33 -1.18 -3.90 14.24
C LEU A 33 -0.79 -3.37 12.86
N LEU A 34 -0.54 -2.07 12.71
CA LEU A 34 -0.26 -1.45 11.41
C LEU A 34 1.10 -1.85 10.84
N ARG A 35 2.12 -2.11 11.66
CA ARG A 35 3.42 -2.61 11.18
C ARG A 35 3.35 -4.03 10.62
N SER A 36 2.43 -4.84 11.15
CA SER A 36 2.19 -6.21 10.69
C SER A 36 1.19 -6.30 9.53
N ALA A 37 0.56 -5.17 9.17
CA ALA A 37 -0.51 -5.13 8.18
C ALA A 37 0.03 -5.33 6.76
N SER A 38 -0.64 -6.17 5.98
CA SER A 38 -0.38 -6.22 4.54
C SER A 38 -0.92 -4.97 3.84
N PRO A 39 -0.41 -4.61 2.64
CA PRO A 39 -1.00 -3.55 1.83
C PRO A 39 -2.49 -3.78 1.52
N ARG A 40 -2.93 -5.04 1.46
CA ARG A 40 -4.35 -5.38 1.33
C ARG A 40 -5.13 -5.01 2.57
N ASP A 41 -4.65 -5.36 3.76
CA ASP A 41 -5.33 -4.99 5.02
C ASP A 41 -5.43 -3.48 5.16
N ILE A 42 -4.40 -2.75 4.74
CA ILE A 42 -4.38 -1.28 4.74
C ILE A 42 -5.43 -0.71 3.78
N ALA A 43 -5.58 -1.29 2.59
CA ALA A 43 -6.63 -0.89 1.64
C ALA A 43 -8.04 -1.16 2.21
N GLU A 44 -8.23 -2.31 2.86
CA GLU A 44 -9.49 -2.69 3.52
C GLU A 44 -9.79 -1.76 4.70
N LEU A 45 -8.80 -1.46 5.55
CA LEU A 45 -8.90 -0.48 6.63
C LEU A 45 -9.32 0.89 6.09
N ALA A 46 -8.70 1.38 5.03
CA ALA A 46 -9.04 2.68 4.45
C ALA A 46 -10.46 2.71 3.87
N ALA A 47 -10.94 1.61 3.31
CA ALA A 47 -12.32 1.48 2.84
C ALA A 47 -13.32 1.51 4.02
N GLN A 48 -13.04 0.77 5.10
CA GLN A 48 -13.89 0.73 6.29
C GLN A 48 -13.88 2.06 7.07
N ALA A 49 -12.73 2.73 7.11
CA ALA A 49 -12.58 4.02 7.77
C ALA A 49 -13.52 5.07 7.14
N ARG A 50 -13.67 5.11 5.82
CA ARG A 50 -14.59 6.06 5.18
C ARG A 50 -16.03 5.95 5.70
N VAL A 51 -16.46 4.76 6.12
CA VAL A 51 -17.80 4.50 6.64
C VAL A 51 -17.88 4.70 8.16
N SER A 52 -16.87 4.23 8.91
CA SER A 52 -16.98 4.06 10.36
C SER A 52 -16.11 5.03 11.19
N PHE A 53 -15.06 5.61 10.60
CA PHE A 53 -14.06 6.42 11.34
C PHE A 53 -14.62 7.74 11.85
N ALA A 54 -15.62 8.28 11.13
CA ALA A 54 -16.23 9.56 11.39
C ALA A 54 -16.95 9.67 12.74
N GLN A 55 -17.09 8.59 13.51
CA GLN A 55 -17.75 8.65 14.82
C GLN A 55 -16.83 8.16 15.95
N ILE A 56 -15.62 7.71 15.63
CA ILE A 56 -14.81 6.88 16.53
C ILE A 56 -13.51 7.57 16.94
N VAL A 57 -12.80 8.22 16.02
CA VAL A 57 -11.48 8.78 16.28
C VAL A 57 -11.52 10.28 16.07
N PHE A 58 -11.21 11.05 17.11
CA PHE A 58 -11.33 12.51 17.15
C PHE A 58 -12.73 13.00 16.71
N PRO A 59 -13.81 12.66 17.45
CA PRO A 59 -15.17 13.08 17.13
C PRO A 59 -15.32 14.61 17.00
N GLN A 60 -14.49 15.39 17.71
CA GLN A 60 -14.40 16.85 17.57
C GLN A 60 -13.94 17.33 16.19
N SER A 61 -13.24 16.48 15.43
CA SER A 61 -12.77 16.73 14.07
C SER A 61 -13.77 16.24 13.00
N VAL A 62 -14.93 15.74 13.44
CA VAL A 62 -16.01 15.24 12.60
C VAL A 62 -16.97 16.39 12.30
N GLY A 63 -17.20 16.62 11.01
CA GLY A 63 -18.21 17.57 10.53
C GLY A 63 -17.74 19.01 10.38
N SER A 64 -16.51 19.34 10.76
CA SER A 64 -15.96 20.66 10.52
C SER A 64 -14.82 20.58 9.50
N HIS A 65 -14.87 21.40 8.46
CA HIS A 65 -13.74 21.71 7.58
C HIS A 65 -12.63 22.44 8.37
N ARG A 66 -12.40 22.07 9.64
CA ARG A 66 -11.39 22.63 10.50
C ARG A 66 -10.09 21.89 10.30
N HIS A 67 -9.02 22.65 10.34
CA HIS A 67 -7.67 22.14 10.39
C HIS A 67 -7.49 21.35 11.69
N MET A 68 -6.86 20.18 11.58
CA MET A 68 -6.34 19.47 12.75
C MET A 68 -5.09 20.21 13.21
N ASP A 69 -4.96 20.46 14.50
CA ASP A 69 -3.72 20.97 15.08
C ASP A 69 -2.63 19.87 14.98
N PRO A 70 -1.51 20.10 14.26
CA PRO A 70 -0.42 19.15 14.18
C PRO A 70 0.17 18.77 15.54
N ALA A 71 0.11 19.67 16.53
CA ALA A 71 0.64 19.43 17.88
C ALA A 71 -0.07 18.26 18.60
N LEU A 72 -1.27 17.86 18.15
CA LEU A 72 -1.95 16.67 18.66
C LEU A 72 -1.14 15.39 18.41
N LEU A 73 -0.33 15.35 17.34
CA LEU A 73 0.54 14.21 17.07
C LEU A 73 1.79 14.20 17.95
N ASP A 74 2.21 15.35 18.46
CA ASP A 74 3.39 15.45 19.34
C ASP A 74 3.14 14.92 20.75
N ALA A 75 1.87 14.68 21.10
CA ALA A 75 1.50 13.96 22.31
C ALA A 75 1.86 12.47 22.28
N PHE A 76 2.26 11.93 21.12
CA PHE A 76 2.65 10.54 20.97
C PHE A 76 4.17 10.40 20.80
N PRO A 77 4.81 9.38 21.42
CA PRO A 77 6.21 9.07 21.15
C PRO A 77 6.43 8.69 19.67
N ALA A 78 7.65 8.88 19.17
CA ALA A 78 7.94 8.81 17.74
C ALA A 78 7.40 7.57 16.97
N PRO A 79 7.54 6.31 17.45
CA PRO A 79 7.01 5.16 16.71
C PRO A 79 5.48 5.14 16.68
N GLN A 80 4.81 5.42 17.80
CA GLN A 80 3.36 5.49 17.89
C GLN A 80 2.80 6.69 17.13
N ARG A 81 3.49 7.83 17.13
CA ARG A 81 3.13 9.03 16.36
C ARG A 81 3.01 8.70 14.88
N LEU A 82 3.95 7.91 14.35
CA LEU A 82 3.91 7.49 12.96
C LEU A 82 2.73 6.55 12.67
N ALA A 83 2.43 5.62 13.58
CA ALA A 83 1.26 4.75 13.46
C ALA A 83 -0.07 5.49 13.53
N VAL A 84 -0.20 6.43 14.46
CA VAL A 84 -1.37 7.31 14.56
C VAL A 84 -1.50 8.17 13.30
N ALA A 85 -0.41 8.73 12.77
CA ALA A 85 -0.43 9.44 11.49
C ALA A 85 -0.86 8.53 10.33
N ALA A 86 -0.33 7.30 10.23
CA ALA A 86 -0.73 6.34 9.20
C ALA A 86 -2.23 6.05 9.27
N LEU A 87 -2.76 5.84 10.47
CA LEU A 87 -4.18 5.68 10.70
C LEU A 87 -4.99 6.91 10.27
N LEU A 88 -4.59 8.10 10.70
CA LEU A 88 -5.26 9.36 10.36
C LEU A 88 -5.19 9.72 8.88
N SER A 89 -4.20 9.20 8.14
CA SER A 89 -4.16 9.34 6.69
C SER A 89 -5.39 8.73 6.01
N THR A 90 -6.08 7.79 6.66
CA THR A 90 -7.31 7.13 6.17
C THR A 90 -8.60 7.86 6.53
N HIS A 91 -8.51 8.97 7.28
CA HIS A 91 -9.65 9.74 7.76
C HIS A 91 -10.47 10.39 6.63
N ARG A 92 -11.75 10.67 6.85
CA ARG A 92 -12.62 11.29 5.82
C ARG A 92 -12.33 12.78 5.56
N ASN A 93 -11.84 13.48 6.58
CA ASN A 93 -11.51 14.92 6.52
C ASN A 93 -10.16 15.12 5.81
N GLY A 94 -10.14 15.94 4.76
CA GLY A 94 -8.92 16.28 4.01
C GLY A 94 -7.82 16.91 4.85
N TYR A 95 -8.16 17.79 5.81
CA TYR A 95 -7.15 18.47 6.64
C TYR A 95 -6.47 17.52 7.63
N VAL A 96 -7.21 16.56 8.20
CA VAL A 96 -6.63 15.50 9.04
C VAL A 96 -5.64 14.66 8.23
N ARG A 97 -6.02 14.32 7.00
CA ARG A 97 -5.15 13.56 6.09
C ARG A 97 -3.92 14.33 5.66
N GLU A 98 -4.01 15.65 5.54
CA GLU A 98 -2.89 16.52 5.21
C GLU A 98 -1.81 16.47 6.28
N VAL A 99 -2.19 16.72 7.54
CA VAL A 99 -1.30 16.64 8.70
C VAL A 99 -0.67 15.25 8.80
N ALA A 100 -1.49 14.21 8.67
CA ALA A 100 -1.01 12.83 8.68
C ALA A 100 0.00 12.56 7.56
N LEU A 101 -0.32 12.95 6.32
CA LEU A 101 0.52 12.72 5.15
C LEU A 101 1.89 13.37 5.34
N HIS A 102 1.96 14.59 5.89
CA HIS A 102 3.23 15.26 6.17
C HIS A 102 4.14 14.42 7.08
N VAL A 103 3.59 13.86 8.17
CA VAL A 103 4.36 12.97 9.06
C VAL A 103 4.81 11.68 8.34
N LEU A 104 3.96 11.12 7.48
CA LEU A 104 4.31 9.94 6.70
C LEU A 104 5.46 10.21 5.73
N THR A 105 5.40 11.33 4.99
CA THR A 105 6.40 11.67 3.97
C THR A 105 7.79 11.91 4.56
N ASP A 106 7.85 12.38 5.80
CA ASP A 106 9.10 12.76 6.46
C ASP A 106 9.74 11.59 7.22
N SER A 107 8.97 10.54 7.51
CA SER A 107 9.42 9.39 8.30
C SER A 107 10.53 8.55 7.64
N GLY A 108 10.52 8.50 6.31
CA GLY A 108 11.40 7.60 5.54
C GLY A 108 11.17 6.09 5.76
N GLN A 109 10.11 5.69 6.48
CA GLN A 109 9.87 4.31 6.86
C GLN A 109 9.16 3.52 5.74
N PRO A 110 9.67 2.36 5.28
CA PRO A 110 9.06 1.64 4.17
C PRO A 110 7.63 1.16 4.41
N TRP A 111 7.29 0.76 5.65
CA TRP A 111 5.97 0.19 5.95
C TRP A 111 4.82 1.20 5.81
N VAL A 112 5.10 2.51 5.79
CA VAL A 112 4.05 3.55 5.59
C VAL A 112 3.73 3.77 4.11
N LEU A 113 4.49 3.19 3.19
CA LEU A 113 4.36 3.39 1.75
C LEU A 113 2.96 3.02 1.19
N PRO A 114 2.28 1.95 1.64
CA PRO A 114 0.91 1.67 1.19
C PRO A 114 -0.08 2.79 1.54
N PHE A 115 0.10 3.46 2.68
CA PHE A 115 -0.73 4.61 3.06
C PHE A 115 -0.49 5.80 2.14
N MET A 116 0.76 6.08 1.76
CA MET A 116 1.09 7.12 0.78
C MET A 116 0.53 6.78 -0.60
N LEU A 117 0.66 5.53 -1.07
CA LEU A 117 0.10 5.06 -2.34
C LEU A 117 -1.42 5.27 -2.41
N LEU A 118 -2.14 4.98 -1.32
CA LEU A 118 -3.58 5.22 -1.24
C LEU A 118 -3.98 6.71 -1.35
N ARG A 119 -3.05 7.65 -1.11
CA ARG A 119 -3.26 9.10 -1.25
C ARG A 119 -2.89 9.64 -2.63
N CYS A 120 -2.23 8.85 -3.49
CA CYS A 120 -2.04 9.22 -4.90
C CYS A 120 -3.37 9.34 -5.67
N ASP A 121 -4.44 8.73 -5.18
CA ASP A 121 -5.83 8.80 -5.70
C ASP A 121 -6.78 9.52 -4.72
N ASP A 122 -6.26 10.48 -3.94
CA ASP A 122 -7.08 11.31 -3.05
C ASP A 122 -8.10 12.18 -3.80
N ILE A 123 -9.21 12.58 -3.17
CA ILE A 123 -10.14 13.55 -3.77
C ILE A 123 -9.56 14.98 -3.77
N VAL A 124 -8.68 15.30 -2.80
CA VAL A 124 -8.04 16.62 -2.68
C VAL A 124 -6.77 16.66 -3.54
N ALA A 125 -6.71 17.61 -4.48
CA ALA A 125 -5.63 17.69 -5.46
C ALA A 125 -4.24 17.92 -4.84
N SER A 126 -4.12 18.79 -3.82
CA SER A 126 -2.85 19.04 -3.13
C SER A 126 -2.31 17.79 -2.43
N LEU A 127 -3.19 17.00 -1.79
CA LEU A 127 -2.82 15.72 -1.18
C LEU A 127 -2.35 14.71 -2.21
N ARG A 128 -3.03 14.60 -3.36
CA ARG A 128 -2.59 13.74 -4.47
C ARG A 128 -1.19 14.13 -4.95
N ALA A 129 -0.95 15.42 -5.16
CA ALA A 129 0.33 15.92 -5.62
C ALA A 129 1.45 15.64 -4.61
N SER A 130 1.20 15.90 -3.32
CA SER A 130 2.15 15.64 -2.24
C SER A 130 2.48 14.15 -2.10
N ALA A 131 1.46 13.29 -2.09
CA ALA A 131 1.64 11.84 -2.02
C ALA A 131 2.39 11.31 -3.24
N THR A 132 2.05 11.79 -4.44
CA THR A 132 2.74 11.44 -5.69
C THR A 132 4.22 11.79 -5.61
N ALA A 133 4.55 13.02 -5.20
CA ALA A 133 5.95 13.45 -5.06
C ALA A 133 6.71 12.60 -4.02
N ALA A 134 6.07 12.26 -2.90
CA ALA A 134 6.68 11.43 -1.87
C ALA A 134 6.94 9.98 -2.35
N VAL A 135 6.00 9.38 -3.09
CA VAL A 135 6.19 8.05 -3.67
C VAL A 135 7.29 8.08 -4.74
N GLN A 136 7.36 9.13 -5.56
CA GLN A 136 8.44 9.30 -6.54
C GLN A 136 9.81 9.39 -5.87
N ARG A 137 9.95 10.14 -4.77
CA ARG A 137 11.18 10.14 -3.93
C ARG A 137 11.47 8.79 -3.28
N SER A 138 10.47 7.92 -3.18
CA SER A 138 10.59 6.58 -2.61
C SER A 138 10.90 5.51 -3.67
N LEU A 139 11.11 5.88 -4.94
CA LEU A 139 11.66 4.98 -5.97
C LEU A 139 13.17 4.80 -5.75
N HIS A 140 13.50 4.13 -4.65
CA HIS A 140 14.85 3.88 -4.20
C HIS A 140 14.96 2.44 -3.68
N PRO A 141 16.10 1.73 -3.87
CA PRO A 141 16.24 0.30 -3.52
C PRO A 141 15.77 -0.06 -2.10
N ARG A 142 15.99 0.83 -1.13
CA ARG A 142 15.52 0.67 0.27
C ARG A 142 14.01 0.44 0.43
N TYR A 143 13.21 0.82 -0.56
CA TYR A 143 11.75 0.68 -0.56
C TYR A 143 11.25 -0.41 -1.51
N ALA A 144 12.13 -1.09 -2.23
CA ALA A 144 11.75 -2.03 -3.28
C ALA A 144 10.81 -3.13 -2.75
N ASP A 145 11.08 -3.66 -1.55
CA ASP A 145 10.23 -4.67 -0.93
C ASP A 145 8.82 -4.17 -0.61
N ALA A 146 8.72 -2.97 -0.02
CA ALA A 146 7.43 -2.37 0.30
C ALA A 146 6.63 -1.99 -0.97
N LEU A 147 7.33 -1.59 -2.05
CA LEU A 147 6.69 -1.34 -3.35
C LEU A 147 6.22 -2.63 -4.00
N ALA A 148 7.04 -3.69 -3.95
CA ALA A 148 6.72 -4.99 -4.54
C ALA A 148 5.55 -5.68 -3.81
N SER A 149 5.52 -5.64 -2.46
CA SER A 149 4.37 -6.14 -1.70
C SER A 149 3.09 -5.34 -1.97
N SER A 150 3.23 -4.08 -2.40
CA SER A 150 2.11 -3.18 -2.74
C SER A 150 1.60 -3.34 -4.17
N LEU A 151 2.08 -4.31 -4.96
CA LEU A 151 1.63 -4.53 -6.34
C LEU A 151 0.11 -4.73 -6.45
N GLY A 152 -0.48 -5.46 -5.50
CA GLY A 152 -1.94 -5.66 -5.45
C GLY A 152 -2.70 -4.35 -5.28
N LEU A 153 -2.21 -3.44 -4.42
CA LEU A 153 -2.77 -2.11 -4.22
C LEU A 153 -2.58 -1.23 -5.48
N LEU A 154 -1.41 -1.26 -6.10
CA LEU A 154 -1.13 -0.51 -7.33
C LEU A 154 -2.06 -0.93 -8.48
N ALA A 155 -2.37 -2.23 -8.60
CA ALA A 155 -3.36 -2.71 -9.57
C ALA A 155 -4.76 -2.13 -9.30
N GLN A 156 -5.20 -2.11 -8.03
CA GLN A 156 -6.48 -1.49 -7.67
C GLN A 156 -6.51 0.01 -7.97
N LEU A 157 -5.39 0.73 -7.79
CA LEU A 157 -5.29 2.15 -8.12
C LEU A 157 -5.39 2.35 -9.63
N ALA A 158 -4.69 1.54 -10.43
CA ALA A 158 -4.72 1.59 -11.90
C ALA A 158 -6.13 1.43 -12.49
N GLU A 159 -7.00 0.66 -11.82
CA GLU A 159 -8.38 0.43 -12.25
C GLU A 159 -9.32 1.61 -11.96
N ARG A 160 -8.93 2.57 -11.10
CA ARG A 160 -9.81 3.68 -10.69
C ARG A 160 -9.76 4.84 -11.68
N GLN A 161 -10.93 5.34 -12.06
CA GLN A 161 -11.06 6.38 -13.09
C GLN A 161 -10.79 7.84 -12.61
N ARG A 162 -10.70 8.10 -11.29
CA ARG A 162 -10.57 9.47 -10.73
C ARG A 162 -9.14 10.02 -10.71
N GLY A 163 -8.29 9.51 -11.60
CA GLY A 163 -6.87 9.82 -11.65
C GLY A 163 -5.95 8.61 -11.48
N GLY A 164 -6.47 7.39 -11.21
CA GLY A 164 -5.87 6.07 -11.47
C GLY A 164 -4.50 5.74 -10.86
N GLY A 165 -3.94 6.62 -10.04
CA GLY A 165 -2.52 6.57 -9.69
C GLY A 165 -1.60 7.20 -10.73
N GLY A 166 -2.12 8.01 -11.65
CA GLY A 166 -1.40 8.91 -12.55
C GLY A 166 -0.15 8.28 -13.17
N SER A 167 0.96 9.03 -13.13
CA SER A 167 2.28 8.52 -13.48
C SER A 167 2.90 7.59 -12.42
N VAL A 168 2.33 7.50 -11.21
CA VAL A 168 2.89 6.72 -10.10
C VAL A 168 2.89 5.23 -10.40
N VAL A 169 1.75 4.66 -10.83
CA VAL A 169 1.67 3.22 -11.12
C VAL A 169 2.69 2.80 -12.18
N PRO A 170 2.77 3.44 -13.36
CA PRO A 170 3.80 3.09 -14.34
C PRO A 170 5.21 3.34 -13.81
N SER A 171 5.48 4.44 -13.09
CA SER A 171 6.82 4.71 -12.54
C SER A 171 7.28 3.65 -11.55
N VAL A 172 6.40 3.20 -10.64
CA VAL A 172 6.71 2.13 -9.68
C VAL A 172 6.96 0.82 -10.40
N ARG A 173 6.14 0.48 -11.40
CA ARG A 173 6.33 -0.75 -12.19
C ARG A 173 7.64 -0.73 -12.97
N SER A 174 7.99 0.39 -13.59
CA SER A 174 9.26 0.57 -14.27
C SER A 174 10.44 0.42 -13.31
N PHE A 175 10.40 1.09 -12.16
CA PHE A 175 11.42 0.97 -11.12
C PHE A 175 11.59 -0.47 -10.62
N LEU A 176 10.49 -1.17 -10.35
CA LEU A 176 10.55 -2.57 -9.89
C LEU A 176 11.06 -3.54 -10.96
N ALA A 177 10.88 -3.22 -12.24
CA ALA A 177 11.37 -4.03 -13.34
C ALA A 177 12.89 -3.89 -13.57
N GLU A 178 13.54 -2.89 -12.97
CA GLU A 178 14.99 -2.71 -13.08
C GLU A 178 15.76 -3.90 -12.45
N PRO A 179 16.92 -4.29 -13.03
CA PRO A 179 17.69 -5.43 -12.54
C PRO A 179 18.01 -5.43 -11.04
N PRO A 180 18.43 -4.31 -10.40
CA PRO A 180 18.76 -4.32 -8.97
C PRO A 180 17.57 -4.63 -8.03
N GLN A 181 16.33 -4.54 -8.52
CA GLN A 181 15.09 -4.62 -7.75
C GLN A 181 14.50 -6.02 -7.85
N ARG A 182 15.09 -6.87 -8.69
CA ARG A 182 14.74 -8.26 -8.91
C ARG A 182 14.65 -9.10 -7.62
N PRO A 183 15.51 -8.96 -6.60
CA PRO A 183 15.33 -9.66 -5.33
C PRO A 183 13.99 -9.34 -4.63
N ALA A 184 13.49 -8.12 -4.76
CA ALA A 184 12.19 -7.73 -4.19
C ALA A 184 11.03 -8.39 -4.96
N LEU A 185 11.11 -8.46 -6.30
CA LEU A 185 10.13 -9.18 -7.11
C LEU A 185 10.14 -10.70 -6.82
N LEU A 186 11.32 -11.29 -6.61
CA LEU A 186 11.44 -12.69 -6.20
C LEU A 186 10.73 -12.95 -4.87
N ARG A 187 10.93 -12.09 -3.86
CA ARG A 187 10.19 -12.19 -2.60
C ARG A 187 8.69 -12.01 -2.77
N ALA A 188 8.27 -11.04 -3.59
CA ALA A 188 6.86 -10.81 -3.89
C ALA A 188 6.20 -11.95 -4.67
N SER A 189 6.96 -12.75 -5.43
CA SER A 189 6.48 -14.00 -6.04
C SER A 189 6.12 -15.09 -5.01
N HIS A 190 6.43 -14.89 -3.73
CA HIS A 190 6.03 -15.75 -2.61
C HIS A 190 5.10 -15.05 -1.62
N ASP A 191 4.54 -13.89 -1.99
CA ASP A 191 3.63 -13.12 -1.13
C ASP A 191 2.36 -13.94 -0.80
N ALA A 192 1.78 -13.70 0.39
CA ALA A 192 0.56 -14.34 0.81
C ALA A 192 -0.63 -14.03 -0.13
N ASP A 193 -0.66 -12.83 -0.73
CA ASP A 193 -1.69 -12.44 -1.70
C ASP A 193 -1.35 -12.98 -3.12
N PRO A 194 -2.18 -13.89 -3.68
CA PRO A 194 -1.99 -14.40 -5.04
C PRO A 194 -1.96 -13.31 -6.12
N ARG A 195 -2.62 -12.16 -5.89
CA ARG A 195 -2.59 -11.04 -6.82
C ARG A 195 -1.20 -10.42 -6.89
N VAL A 196 -0.52 -10.27 -5.75
CA VAL A 196 0.86 -9.77 -5.67
C VAL A 196 1.79 -10.75 -6.38
N ARG A 197 1.70 -12.05 -6.08
CA ARG A 197 2.52 -13.08 -6.75
C ARG A 197 2.38 -13.03 -8.27
N ARG A 198 1.14 -13.02 -8.78
CA ARG A 198 0.87 -12.91 -10.23
C ARG A 198 1.50 -11.67 -10.85
N LEU A 199 1.37 -10.52 -10.21
CA LEU A 199 1.93 -9.27 -10.73
C LEU A 199 3.46 -9.26 -10.69
N ALA A 200 4.06 -9.87 -9.67
CA ALA A 200 5.51 -10.03 -9.57
C ALA A 200 6.05 -10.94 -10.69
N TYR A 201 5.39 -12.07 -10.96
CA TYR A 201 5.72 -12.92 -12.12
C TYR A 201 5.57 -12.17 -13.44
N ALA A 202 4.49 -11.42 -13.62
CA ALA A 202 4.26 -10.65 -14.84
C ALA A 202 5.36 -9.61 -15.09
N LEU A 203 5.83 -8.91 -14.04
CA LEU A 203 6.92 -7.94 -14.16
C LEU A 203 8.26 -8.63 -14.46
N ARG A 204 8.57 -9.75 -13.81
CA ARG A 204 9.77 -10.56 -14.09
C ARG A 204 9.80 -11.09 -15.52
N LEU A 205 8.64 -11.48 -16.06
CA LEU A 205 8.52 -11.97 -17.43
C LEU A 205 8.69 -10.87 -18.46
N ALA A 206 8.22 -9.65 -18.17
CA ALA A 206 8.35 -8.50 -19.07
C ALA A 206 9.80 -8.02 -19.22
N GLN A 207 10.65 -8.26 -18.23
CA GLN A 207 12.09 -7.95 -18.26
C GLN A 207 12.92 -9.13 -17.72
N PRO A 208 13.16 -10.16 -18.54
CA PRO A 208 13.89 -11.36 -18.14
C PRO A 208 15.39 -11.06 -18.05
N VAL A 209 15.83 -10.50 -16.92
CA VAL A 209 17.25 -10.25 -16.64
C VAL A 209 17.78 -11.36 -15.73
N GLY A 210 18.68 -12.19 -16.24
CA GLY A 210 19.31 -13.27 -15.47
C GLY A 210 18.38 -14.44 -15.11
N GLU A 211 17.23 -14.55 -15.79
CA GLU A 211 16.31 -15.68 -15.72
C GLU A 211 15.61 -15.80 -17.06
N SER A 212 15.44 -17.03 -17.55
CA SER A 212 14.70 -17.29 -18.78
C SER A 212 13.19 -17.10 -18.57
N PRO A 213 12.45 -16.64 -19.59
CA PRO A 213 10.98 -16.61 -19.56
C PRO A 213 10.34 -17.94 -19.15
N LEU A 214 10.95 -19.07 -19.55
CA LEU A 214 10.48 -20.42 -19.22
C LEU A 214 10.59 -20.72 -17.72
N GLU A 215 11.67 -20.30 -17.04
CA GLU A 215 11.81 -20.46 -15.60
C GLU A 215 10.74 -19.67 -14.84
N VAL A 216 10.46 -18.43 -15.25
CA VAL A 216 9.39 -17.60 -14.66
C VAL A 216 8.03 -18.28 -14.80
N LEU A 217 7.71 -18.74 -16.01
CA LEU A 217 6.42 -19.37 -16.32
C LEU A 217 6.28 -20.72 -15.61
N SER A 218 7.35 -21.52 -15.56
CA SER A 218 7.36 -22.80 -14.84
C SER A 218 7.07 -22.60 -13.35
N ALA A 219 7.72 -21.62 -12.72
CA ALA A 219 7.44 -21.27 -11.33
C ALA A 219 5.97 -20.82 -11.12
N ALA A 220 5.44 -19.99 -12.02
CA ALA A 220 4.06 -19.51 -11.93
C ALA A 220 3.00 -20.60 -12.20
N LEU A 221 3.30 -21.58 -13.07
CA LEU A 221 2.46 -22.78 -13.30
C LEU A 221 2.43 -23.69 -12.08
N GLY A 222 3.50 -23.71 -11.29
CA GLY A 222 3.57 -24.42 -10.01
C GLY A 222 2.88 -23.70 -8.83
N ASP A 223 2.34 -22.49 -9.03
CA ASP A 223 1.72 -21.71 -7.95
C ASP A 223 0.42 -22.38 -7.46
N PRO A 224 0.19 -22.49 -6.14
CA PRO A 224 -1.00 -23.14 -5.59
C PRO A 224 -2.31 -22.39 -5.88
N ALA A 225 -2.25 -21.09 -6.18
CA ALA A 225 -3.45 -20.32 -6.50
C ALA A 225 -3.83 -20.49 -7.98
N ILE A 226 -5.02 -21.04 -8.21
CA ILE A 226 -5.58 -21.28 -9.55
C ILE A 226 -5.54 -20.05 -10.46
N GLY A 227 -5.70 -18.85 -9.91
CA GLY A 227 -5.64 -17.60 -10.67
C GLY A 227 -4.24 -17.27 -11.20
N VAL A 228 -3.18 -17.63 -10.47
CA VAL A 228 -1.80 -17.47 -10.94
C VAL A 228 -1.47 -18.54 -11.98
N HIS A 229 -1.82 -19.79 -11.68
CA HIS A 229 -1.65 -20.92 -12.60
C HIS A 229 -2.33 -20.67 -13.96
N THR A 230 -3.62 -20.32 -13.94
CA THR A 230 -4.40 -20.09 -15.17
C THR A 230 -3.85 -18.91 -15.99
N TRP A 231 -3.38 -17.86 -15.30
CA TRP A 231 -2.70 -16.75 -15.96
C TRP A 231 -1.42 -17.23 -16.66
N ALA A 232 -0.56 -17.98 -15.96
CA ALA A 232 0.69 -18.48 -16.52
C ALA A 232 0.47 -19.38 -17.74
N ALA A 233 -0.50 -20.30 -17.69
CA ALA A 233 -0.86 -21.17 -18.81
C ALA A 233 -1.32 -20.37 -20.04
N ARG A 234 -2.19 -19.38 -19.84
CA ARG A 234 -2.66 -18.51 -20.93
C ARG A 234 -1.51 -17.71 -21.53
N THR A 235 -0.64 -17.15 -20.70
CA THR A 235 0.52 -16.38 -21.16
C THR A 235 1.50 -17.26 -21.96
N ALA A 236 1.76 -18.49 -21.53
CA ALA A 236 2.60 -19.44 -22.27
C ALA A 236 2.03 -19.78 -23.64
N ILE A 237 0.71 -20.05 -23.73
CA ILE A 237 0.02 -20.35 -24.99
C ILE A 237 0.09 -19.15 -25.95
N SER A 238 -0.25 -17.95 -25.47
CA SER A 238 -0.23 -16.74 -26.31
C SER A 238 1.16 -16.36 -26.80
N GLY A 239 2.20 -16.59 -25.98
CA GLY A 239 3.60 -16.39 -26.39
C GLY A 239 4.03 -17.36 -27.49
N ALA A 240 3.72 -18.64 -27.32
CA ALA A 240 4.04 -19.68 -28.31
C ALA A 240 3.40 -19.40 -29.68
N THR A 241 2.14 -18.95 -29.71
CA THR A 241 1.44 -18.62 -30.96
C THR A 241 2.09 -17.45 -31.71
N SER A 242 2.65 -16.47 -31.00
CA SER A 242 3.29 -15.30 -31.62
C SER A 242 4.67 -15.61 -32.24
N GLU A 243 5.40 -16.58 -31.70
CA GLU A 243 6.69 -17.02 -32.26
C GLU A 243 6.52 -17.96 -33.45
N SER A 244 5.46 -18.80 -33.47
CA SER A 244 5.15 -19.68 -34.60
C SER A 244 4.69 -18.91 -35.83
N ASP A 245 3.94 -17.81 -35.67
CA ASP A 245 3.50 -16.95 -36.78
C ASP A 245 4.65 -16.11 -37.39
N GLN A 246 5.75 -15.91 -36.66
CA GLN A 246 6.95 -15.23 -37.18
C GLN A 246 7.92 -16.18 -37.92
N ARG A 247 7.70 -17.49 -37.83
CA ARG A 247 8.54 -18.53 -38.46
C ARG A 247 7.88 -19.23 -39.66
N ALA A 248 6.67 -18.84 -40.02
CA ALA A 248 5.93 -19.30 -41.20
C ALA A 248 6.02 -18.27 -42.34
#